data_AF-A0A4R7TBY4-F1
#
_entry.id   AF-A0A4R7TBY4-F1
#
_cell.length_a   1.000
_cell.length_b   1.000
_cell.length_c   1.000
_cell.angle_alpha   90.00
_cell.angle_beta   90.00
_cell.angle_gamma   90.00
#
_symmetry.space_group_name_H-M   'P 1'
#
loop_
_entity.id
_entity.type
_entity.pdbx_description
1 polymer ?
#
loop_
_entity_poly.entity_id
_entity_poly.type
_entity_poly.pdbx_seq_one_letter_code
_entity_poly.pdbx_strand_id
1 'polypeptide(L)'
;MPDQKQAAQQALVDRILNGDGRASADQRARAFSNHGLSAPLDTLIDKVANRPTEVTEHDLAAAKAAGCTEDELFELVICAAVGQSSRLYETGLAALAAAEGRHGNAS
;
A
#
# COMPACT_ATOMS: atom_id res chain seq x y z
N MET A 1 2.41 -25.13 4.17
CA MET A 1 2.10 -24.28 2.99
C MET A 1 1.42 -22.92 3.30
N PRO A 2 1.05 -22.56 4.55
CA PRO A 2 0.81 -21.15 4.92
C PRO A 2 2.10 -20.31 4.89
N ASP A 3 3.20 -20.87 5.41
CA ASP A 3 4.45 -20.14 5.65
C ASP A 3 5.12 -19.61 4.38
N GLN A 4 5.05 -20.36 3.26
CA GLN A 4 5.68 -19.93 2.00
C GLN A 4 4.98 -18.70 1.40
N LYS A 5 3.65 -18.62 1.50
CA LYS A 5 2.88 -17.47 0.97
C LYS A 5 3.14 -16.23 1.81
N GLN A 6 3.19 -16.38 3.13
CA GLN A 6 3.53 -15.30 4.05
C GLN A 6 4.97 -14.82 3.83
N ALA A 7 5.94 -15.73 3.67
CA ALA A 7 7.32 -15.38 3.36
C ALA A 7 7.44 -14.63 2.02
N ALA A 8 6.70 -15.05 0.98
CA ALA A 8 6.68 -14.37 -0.30
C ALA A 8 6.07 -12.96 -0.21
N GLN A 9 4.99 -12.79 0.56
CA GLN A 9 4.39 -11.47 0.81
C GLN A 9 5.36 -10.56 1.57
N GLN A 10 6.05 -11.07 2.59
CA GLN A 10 7.02 -10.29 3.36
C GLN A 10 8.20 -9.84 2.48
N ALA A 11 8.71 -10.74 1.62
CA ALA A 11 9.77 -10.41 0.67
C ALA A 11 9.32 -9.38 -0.38
N LEU A 12 8.05 -9.44 -0.82
CA LEU A 12 7.48 -8.44 -1.71
C LEU A 12 7.41 -7.06 -1.04
N VAL A 13 6.87 -6.99 0.19
CA VAL A 13 6.77 -5.74 0.96
C VAL A 13 8.16 -5.14 1.20
N ASP A 14 9.12 -5.96 1.62
CA ASP A 14 10.50 -5.50 1.82
C ASP A 14 11.11 -4.92 0.55
N ARG A 15 10.95 -5.60 -0.59
CA ARG A 15 11.45 -5.09 -1.87
C ARG A 15 10.79 -3.78 -2.29
N ILE A 16 9.50 -3.63 -2.06
CA ILE A 16 8.76 -2.39 -2.40
C ILE A 16 9.24 -1.22 -1.54
N LEU A 17 9.52 -1.44 -0.26
CA LEU A 17 9.93 -0.37 0.66
C LEU A 17 11.42 -0.03 0.57
N ASN A 18 12.27 -1.06 0.38
CA ASN A 18 13.71 -0.94 0.57
C ASN A 18 14.53 -1.24 -0.69
N GLY A 19 13.92 -1.78 -1.75
CA GLY A 19 14.60 -2.06 -3.02
C GLY A 19 14.99 -0.79 -3.78
N ASP A 20 15.76 -0.94 -4.86
CA ASP A 20 16.15 0.16 -5.73
C ASP A 20 14.93 0.84 -6.38
N GLY A 21 14.95 2.18 -6.44
CA GLY A 21 13.88 2.99 -7.01
C GLY A 21 14.30 4.45 -7.17
N ARG A 22 13.51 5.21 -7.92
CA ARG A 22 13.65 6.66 -8.06
C ARG A 22 13.09 7.40 -6.85
N ALA A 23 11.97 6.93 -6.32
CA ALA A 23 11.39 7.49 -5.11
C ALA A 23 12.24 7.09 -3.89
N SER A 24 12.43 8.05 -2.99
CA SER A 24 13.14 7.77 -1.73
C SER A 24 12.40 6.70 -0.91
N ALA A 25 13.13 5.91 -0.12
CA ALA A 25 12.54 4.93 0.78
C ALA A 25 11.52 5.55 1.76
N ASP A 26 11.76 6.78 2.21
CA ASP A 26 10.83 7.52 3.07
C ASP A 26 9.52 7.87 2.35
N GLN A 27 9.57 8.36 1.11
CA GLN A 27 8.35 8.59 0.32
C GLN A 27 7.57 7.29 0.07
N ARG A 28 8.28 6.19 -0.23
CA ARG A 28 7.67 4.86 -0.42
C ARG A 28 6.99 4.37 0.87
N ALA A 29 7.63 4.53 2.02
CA ALA A 29 7.05 4.19 3.32
C ALA A 29 5.78 5.02 3.63
N ARG A 30 5.83 6.33 3.35
CA ARG A 30 4.68 7.23 3.51
C ARG A 30 3.51 6.84 2.58
N ALA A 31 3.79 6.57 1.30
CA ALA A 31 2.78 6.08 0.36
C ALA A 31 2.19 4.73 0.78
N PHE A 32 3.03 3.79 1.22
CA PHE A 32 2.59 2.48 1.72
C PHE A 32 1.68 2.61 2.94
N SER A 33 2.03 3.49 3.88
CA SER A 33 1.20 3.80 5.05
C SER A 33 -0.04 4.65 4.73
N ASN A 34 -0.13 5.22 3.52
CA ASN A 34 -1.10 6.24 3.13
C ASN A 34 -1.15 7.40 4.13
N HIS A 35 0.01 7.89 4.56
CA HIS A 35 0.12 8.93 5.57
C HIS A 35 1.40 9.77 5.40
N GLY A 36 1.33 11.07 5.70
CA GLY A 36 2.52 11.94 5.81
C GLY A 36 3.10 12.46 4.49
N LEU A 37 2.38 12.29 3.36
CA LEU A 37 2.65 12.99 2.11
C LEU A 37 1.95 14.35 2.10
N SER A 38 2.47 15.31 1.35
CA SER A 38 1.83 16.61 1.14
C SER A 38 0.93 16.58 -0.09
N ALA A 39 -0.08 17.45 -0.10
CA ALA A 39 -0.83 17.74 -1.31
C ALA A 39 0.09 18.23 -2.45
N PRO A 40 -0.20 17.87 -3.71
CA PRO A 40 -1.36 17.08 -4.19
C PRO A 40 -1.15 15.55 -4.15
N LEU A 41 0.04 15.08 -3.74
CA LEU A 41 0.38 13.67 -3.79
C LEU A 41 -0.43 12.84 -2.79
N ASP A 42 -0.71 13.37 -1.60
CA ASP A 42 -1.57 12.72 -0.60
C ASP A 42 -2.95 12.33 -1.15
N THR A 43 -3.55 13.19 -1.98
CA THR A 43 -4.89 13.03 -2.54
C THR A 43 -4.91 11.91 -3.57
N LEU A 44 -3.90 11.86 -4.44
CA LEU A 44 -3.73 10.75 -5.38
C LEU A 44 -3.51 9.43 -4.64
N ILE A 45 -2.61 9.42 -3.65
CA ILE A 45 -2.28 8.21 -2.89
C ILE A 45 -3.48 7.73 -2.08
N ASP A 46 -4.27 8.61 -1.49
CA ASP A 46 -5.52 8.26 -0.80
C ASP A 46 -6.54 7.64 -1.76
N LYS A 47 -6.68 8.20 -2.97
CA LYS A 47 -7.55 7.61 -4.01
C LYS A 47 -7.07 6.22 -4.42
N VAL A 48 -5.78 6.06 -4.75
CA VAL A 48 -5.21 4.74 -5.09
C VAL A 48 -5.48 3.73 -3.97
N ALA A 49 -5.32 4.17 -2.73
CA ALA A 49 -5.49 3.33 -1.57
C ALA A 49 -6.96 2.94 -1.32
N ASN A 50 -7.85 3.91 -1.26
CA ASN A 50 -9.18 3.74 -0.67
C ASN A 50 -10.30 3.82 -1.70
N ARG A 51 -10.07 4.46 -2.85
CA ARG A 51 -11.07 4.78 -3.88
C ARG A 51 -10.46 4.68 -5.30
N PRO A 52 -9.85 3.55 -5.70
CA PRO A 52 -9.03 3.49 -6.92
C PRO A 52 -9.79 3.81 -8.20
N THR A 53 -11.11 3.62 -8.22
CA THR A 53 -12.00 3.99 -9.33
C THR A 53 -12.20 5.49 -9.50
N GLU A 54 -11.79 6.30 -8.52
CA GLU A 54 -11.89 7.77 -8.54
C GLU A 54 -10.57 8.44 -8.94
N VAL A 55 -9.53 7.66 -9.27
CA VAL A 55 -8.26 8.19 -9.81
C VAL A 55 -8.51 8.73 -11.22
N THR A 56 -8.08 9.96 -11.45
CA THR A 56 -8.23 10.67 -12.72
C THR A 56 -6.88 11.11 -13.28
N GLU A 57 -6.87 11.45 -14.58
CA GLU A 57 -5.69 12.06 -15.22
C GLU A 57 -5.28 13.38 -14.54
N HIS A 58 -6.26 14.13 -13.98
CA HIS A 58 -5.98 15.36 -13.26
C HIS A 58 -5.16 15.11 -11.99
N ASP A 59 -5.43 14.03 -11.26
CA ASP A 59 -4.67 13.67 -10.05
C ASP A 59 -3.20 13.36 -10.39
N LEU A 60 -2.97 12.63 -11.49
CA LEU A 60 -1.63 12.32 -11.99
C LEU A 60 -0.90 13.57 -12.47
N ALA A 61 -1.60 14.44 -13.20
CA ALA A 61 -1.04 15.71 -13.69
C ALA A 61 -0.65 16.65 -12.55
N ALA A 62 -1.49 16.75 -11.50
CA ALA A 62 -1.21 17.56 -10.32
C ALA A 62 0.02 17.05 -9.56
N ALA A 63 0.15 15.74 -9.37
CA ALA A 63 1.32 15.13 -8.72
C ALA A 63 2.61 15.38 -9.52
N LYS A 64 2.58 15.26 -10.86
CA LYS A 64 3.72 15.59 -11.72
C LYS A 64 4.09 17.08 -11.64
N ALA A 65 3.09 17.97 -11.65
CA ALA A 65 3.30 19.41 -11.52
C ALA A 65 3.92 19.82 -10.15
N ALA A 66 3.74 18.99 -9.12
CA ALA A 66 4.37 19.15 -7.82
C ALA A 66 5.83 18.67 -7.75
N GLY A 67 6.40 18.22 -8.87
CA GLY A 67 7.82 17.87 -9.00
C GLY A 67 8.12 16.37 -8.95
N CYS A 68 7.10 15.50 -8.90
CA CYS A 68 7.32 14.06 -9.05
C CYS A 68 7.59 13.71 -10.52
N THR A 69 8.63 12.93 -10.77
CA THR A 69 8.84 12.27 -12.05
C THR A 69 7.80 11.18 -12.29
N GLU A 70 7.65 10.73 -13.54
CA GLU A 70 6.74 9.64 -13.88
C GLU A 70 7.13 8.31 -13.20
N ASP A 71 8.43 8.01 -13.13
CA ASP A 71 8.95 6.82 -12.46
C ASP A 71 8.65 6.86 -10.94
N GLU A 72 8.91 8.00 -10.28
CA GLU A 72 8.58 8.17 -8.85
C GLU A 72 7.07 8.01 -8.63
N LEU A 73 6.25 8.60 -9.49
CA LEU A 73 4.80 8.52 -9.36
C LEU A 73 4.31 7.07 -9.49
N PHE A 74 4.82 6.34 -10.49
CA PHE A 74 4.53 4.92 -10.66
C PHE A 74 4.91 4.13 -9.40
N GLU A 75 6.12 4.32 -8.87
CA GLU A 75 6.59 3.64 -7.66
C GLU A 75 5.69 3.92 -6.44
N LEU A 76 5.28 5.17 -6.24
CA LEU A 76 4.44 5.56 -5.10
C LEU A 76 3.02 5.02 -5.22
N VAL A 77 2.44 4.97 -6.42
CA VAL A 77 1.15 4.32 -6.68
C VAL A 77 1.21 2.83 -6.33
N ILE A 78 2.28 2.13 -6.73
CA ILE A 78 2.48 0.72 -6.39
C ILE A 78 2.63 0.55 -4.87
N CYS A 79 3.41 1.40 -4.20
CA CYS A 79 3.56 1.37 -2.74
C CYS A 79 2.21 1.50 -2.03
N ALA A 80 1.38 2.45 -2.46
CA ALA A 80 0.06 2.69 -1.88
C ALA A 80 -0.89 1.50 -2.04
N ALA A 81 -0.97 0.95 -3.26
CA ALA A 81 -1.80 -0.22 -3.56
C ALA A 81 -1.38 -1.45 -2.74
N VAL A 82 -0.08 -1.73 -2.65
CA VAL A 82 0.43 -2.86 -1.87
C VAL A 82 0.29 -2.62 -0.37
N GLY A 83 0.45 -1.39 0.11
CA GLY A 83 0.19 -1.03 1.49
C GLY A 83 -1.25 -1.33 1.91
N GLN A 84 -2.23 -0.95 1.09
CA GLN A 84 -3.63 -1.26 1.38
C GLN A 84 -3.94 -2.75 1.26
N SER A 85 -3.42 -3.43 0.24
CA SER A 85 -3.57 -4.88 0.12
C SER A 85 -3.01 -5.63 1.34
N SER A 86 -1.86 -5.17 1.88
CA SER A 86 -1.25 -5.76 3.07
C SER A 86 -2.13 -5.57 4.31
N ARG A 87 -2.70 -4.38 4.52
CA ARG A 87 -3.65 -4.13 5.62
C ARG A 87 -4.91 -4.99 5.52
N LEU A 88 -5.47 -5.13 4.31
CA LEU A 88 -6.63 -5.99 4.08
C LEU A 88 -6.31 -7.46 4.37
N TYR A 89 -5.13 -7.92 3.95
CA TYR A 89 -4.65 -9.28 4.20
C TYR A 89 -4.51 -9.56 5.70
N GLU A 90 -3.82 -8.69 6.45
CA GLU A 90 -3.62 -8.82 7.90
C GLU A 90 -4.95 -8.78 8.66
N THR A 91 -5.84 -7.84 8.29
CA THR A 91 -7.18 -7.73 8.88
C THR A 91 -8.01 -8.98 8.62
N GLY A 92 -7.94 -9.53 7.41
CA GLY A 92 -8.63 -10.77 7.04
C GLY A 92 -8.14 -11.98 7.84
N LEU A 93 -6.83 -12.12 8.03
CA LEU A 93 -6.24 -13.18 8.86
C LEU A 93 -6.65 -13.04 10.33
N ALA A 94 -6.62 -11.83 10.88
CA ALA A 94 -7.04 -11.57 12.25
C ALA A 94 -8.53 -11.91 12.46
N ALA A 95 -9.38 -11.57 11.48
CA ALA A 95 -10.80 -11.90 11.52
C ALA A 95 -11.05 -13.42 11.50
N LEU A 96 -10.28 -14.17 10.68
CA LEU A 96 -10.35 -15.62 10.62
C LEU A 96 -9.94 -16.27 11.95
N ALA A 97 -8.78 -15.88 12.50
CA ALA A 97 -8.29 -16.40 13.78
C ALA A 97 -9.28 -16.14 14.92
N ALA A 98 -9.89 -14.94 14.95
CA ALA A 98 -10.91 -14.60 15.94
C ALA A 98 -12.17 -15.46 15.78
N ALA A 99 -12.56 -15.82 14.55
CA ALA A 99 -13.69 -16.69 14.30
C ALA A 99 -13.43 -18.14 14.74
N GLU A 100 -12.24 -18.68 14.46
CA GLU A 100 -11.85 -20.03 14.88
C GLU A 100 -11.82 -20.16 16.42
N GLY A 101 -11.26 -19.17 17.12
CA GLY A 101 -11.26 -19.12 18.58
C GLY A 101 -12.65 -19.06 19.21
N ARG A 102 -13.62 -18.40 18.55
CA ARG A 102 -15.02 -18.39 19.00
C ARG A 102 -15.71 -19.74 18.86
N HIS A 103 -15.41 -20.51 17.81
CA HIS A 103 -15.98 -21.84 17.62
C HIS A 103 -15.41 -22.87 18.62
N GLY A 104 -14.12 -22.76 18.97
CA GLY A 104 -13.49 -23.64 19.96
C GLY A 104 -13.96 -23.42 21.40
N ASN A 105 -14.40 -22.21 21.75
CA ASN A 105 -14.96 -21.88 23.08
C ASN A 105 -16.48 -22.15 23.19
N ALA A 106 -17.14 -22.51 22.08
CA ALA A 106 -18.58 -22.79 22.02
C ALA A 106 -18.88 -24.31 21.93
N SER A 107 -17.87 -25.17 22.01
CA SER A 107 -17.96 -26.64 22.05
C SER A 107 -17.53 -27.16 23.41
#